data_AF-A0A1X2GIP4-F1
#
_entry.id   AF-A0A1X2GIP4-F1
#
_cell.length_a   1.000
_cell.length_b   1.000
_cell.length_c   1.000
_cell.angle_alpha   90.00
_cell.angle_beta   90.00
_cell.angle_gamma   90.00
#
_symmetry.space_group_name_H-M   'P 1'
#
loop_
_entity.id
_entity.type
_entity.pdbx_description
1 polymer ?
#
loop_
_entity_poly.entity_id
_entity_poly.type
_entity_poly.pdbx_seq_one_letter_code
_entity_poly.pdbx_strand_id
1 'polypeptide(L)'
;MSGASIGQPLRLTDISPVAMQQMDVWGIDPGVTDIFVASNSSDPRAYLSPADLPGEPLLATPPNPRHQIRRFSSAEYYVKAGYRKTVANIKAWKQQHGITEIESSFGSPKTTVRQNITAYITEKLRHLDRLLLFYGQDIQQLRFLNYRGAQLVNHDLVKIFVDGGRKYGSHASNYNSHDTYMSRLNEDGSFKSRRRQHAHPSPLQPRQCQNQNQQKKKLTSFLFSETRNGKWRPLPFQPSTQIPLLCIGDGRFGRRRFNKKPLGLANRFKKVVRLAQRQFPILMVDADEAFSSKVCSKCGKKTLANVTVDGGESKLHAVQCCETCSTVWQRDCNASRNIHALSHFAALGVKPLVFTPQDQDQADPSTTSPPDAQPNQPTPT
;
A
#
# COMPACT_ATOMS: atom_id res chain seq x y z
N MET A 1 1.91 -39.93 16.58
CA MET A 1 1.64 -38.69 17.33
C MET A 1 2.93 -37.88 17.39
N SER A 2 3.26 -37.16 16.32
CA SER A 2 4.49 -36.35 16.27
C SER A 2 4.28 -35.05 17.02
N GLY A 3 5.28 -34.67 17.84
CA GLY A 3 5.24 -33.49 18.68
C GLY A 3 5.07 -32.21 17.85
N ALA A 4 3.95 -31.53 18.02
CA ALA A 4 3.79 -30.17 17.56
C ALA A 4 4.80 -29.29 18.30
N SER A 5 5.80 -28.78 17.58
CA SER A 5 6.79 -27.87 18.15
C SER A 5 6.09 -26.56 18.54
N ILE A 6 5.96 -26.32 19.84
CA ILE A 6 5.46 -25.08 20.40
C ILE A 6 6.34 -23.93 19.88
N GLY A 7 5.79 -23.02 19.08
CA GLY A 7 6.43 -21.75 18.72
C GLY A 7 6.74 -21.48 17.23
N GLN A 8 6.45 -22.39 16.29
CA GLN A 8 6.58 -22.06 14.87
C GLN A 8 5.34 -21.28 14.35
N PRO A 9 5.53 -20.22 13.53
CA PRO A 9 4.42 -19.54 12.87
C PRO A 9 3.68 -20.49 11.92
N LEU A 10 2.35 -20.37 11.85
CA LEU A 10 1.51 -21.10 10.90
C LEU A 10 1.98 -20.85 9.47
N ARG A 11 2.16 -21.93 8.70
CA ARG A 11 2.55 -21.92 7.30
C ARG A 11 1.37 -22.33 6.42
N LEU A 12 1.43 -21.99 5.14
CA LEU A 12 0.43 -22.42 4.15
C LEU A 12 0.34 -23.95 4.03
N THR A 13 1.47 -24.66 4.18
CA THR A 13 1.52 -26.13 4.17
C THR A 13 0.80 -26.78 5.35
N ASP A 14 0.53 -26.02 6.42
CA ASP A 14 -0.20 -26.51 7.59
C ASP A 14 -1.72 -26.46 7.38
N ILE A 15 -2.19 -25.79 6.31
CA ILE A 15 -3.60 -25.68 5.94
C ILE A 15 -3.88 -26.72 4.87
N SER A 16 -4.77 -27.68 5.17
CA SER A 16 -5.13 -28.70 4.19
C SER A 16 -5.88 -28.09 2.99
N PRO A 17 -5.75 -28.68 1.78
CA PRO A 17 -6.49 -28.22 0.61
C PRO A 17 -8.00 -28.12 0.84
N VAL A 18 -8.57 -29.08 1.56
CA VAL A 18 -10.00 -29.11 1.91
C VAL A 18 -10.38 -27.94 2.82
N ALA A 19 -9.58 -27.64 3.83
CA ALA A 19 -9.83 -26.50 4.72
C ALA A 19 -9.74 -25.17 3.95
N MET A 20 -8.77 -25.06 3.05
CA MET A 20 -8.56 -23.85 2.24
C MET A 20 -9.73 -23.56 1.29
N GLN A 21 -10.42 -24.58 0.75
CA GLN A 21 -11.63 -24.41 -0.07
C GLN A 21 -12.81 -23.75 0.69
N GLN A 22 -12.80 -23.83 2.02
CA GLN A 22 -13.83 -23.24 2.87
C GLN A 22 -13.47 -21.82 3.34
N MET A 23 -12.32 -21.29 2.91
CA MET A 23 -11.81 -19.97 3.29
C MET A 23 -11.91 -18.97 2.12
N ASP A 24 -12.06 -17.68 2.46
CA ASP A 24 -11.94 -16.58 1.49
C ASP A 24 -10.45 -16.19 1.39
N VAL A 25 -9.76 -16.77 0.41
CA VAL A 25 -8.31 -16.62 0.24
C VAL A 25 -7.99 -15.27 -0.41
N TRP A 26 -7.07 -14.51 0.22
CA TRP A 26 -6.57 -13.23 -0.30
C TRP A 26 -5.06 -13.29 -0.46
N GLY A 27 -4.57 -13.14 -1.69
CA GLY A 27 -3.18 -12.83 -1.95
C GLY A 27 -2.92 -11.34 -1.71
N ILE A 28 -1.98 -11.00 -0.85
CA ILE A 28 -1.72 -9.62 -0.41
C ILE A 28 -0.27 -9.24 -0.70
N ASP A 29 -0.09 -8.22 -1.54
CA ASP A 29 1.19 -7.59 -1.82
C ASP A 29 1.39 -6.33 -0.95
N PRO A 30 2.36 -6.31 -0.03
CA PRO A 30 2.71 -5.14 0.76
C PRO A 30 3.64 -4.17 0.02
N GLY A 31 3.09 -3.11 -0.57
CA GLY A 31 3.82 -2.12 -1.35
C GLY A 31 4.55 -1.01 -0.55
N VAL A 32 5.10 -0.04 -1.31
CA VAL A 32 5.76 1.18 -0.78
C VAL A 32 4.76 2.31 -0.63
N THR A 33 4.00 2.62 -1.68
CA THR A 33 2.96 3.66 -1.68
C THR A 33 1.67 3.17 -1.03
N ASP A 34 1.35 1.90 -1.25
CA ASP A 34 0.20 1.23 -0.64
C ASP A 34 0.62 0.42 0.58
N ILE A 35 -0.21 0.44 1.63
CA ILE A 35 -0.04 -0.46 2.77
C ILE A 35 -0.18 -1.90 2.29
N PHE A 36 -1.18 -2.13 1.44
CA PHE A 36 -1.40 -3.38 0.75
C PHE A 36 -2.22 -3.17 -0.54
N VAL A 37 -2.00 -4.07 -1.49
CA VAL A 37 -2.95 -4.44 -2.55
C VAL A 37 -3.28 -5.91 -2.37
N ALA A 38 -4.55 -6.28 -2.46
CA ALA A 38 -5.03 -7.62 -2.21
C ALA A 38 -5.99 -8.08 -3.31
N SER A 39 -5.83 -9.32 -3.76
CA SER A 39 -6.68 -9.99 -4.75
C SER A 39 -7.15 -11.34 -4.21
N ASN A 40 -8.42 -11.66 -4.43
CA ASN A 40 -9.01 -12.97 -4.11
C ASN A 40 -9.20 -13.86 -5.35
N SER A 41 -8.47 -13.58 -6.42
CA SER A 41 -8.55 -14.36 -7.66
C SER A 41 -7.22 -14.44 -8.36
N SER A 42 -6.98 -15.59 -8.99
CA SER A 42 -5.91 -15.84 -9.95
C SER A 42 -6.33 -16.99 -10.87
N ASP A 43 -5.58 -17.22 -11.94
CA ASP A 43 -5.75 -18.39 -12.81
C ASP A 43 -4.56 -19.35 -12.62
N PRO A 44 -4.68 -20.42 -11.81
CA PRO A 44 -3.59 -21.36 -11.59
C PRO A 44 -3.10 -22.05 -12.86
N ARG A 45 -3.95 -22.17 -13.90
CA ARG A 45 -3.59 -22.81 -15.17
C ARG A 45 -2.55 -22.01 -15.95
N ALA A 46 -2.35 -20.75 -15.60
CA ALA A 46 -1.33 -19.92 -16.23
C ALA A 46 0.10 -20.42 -15.92
N TYR A 47 0.33 -21.11 -14.79
CA TYR A 47 1.67 -21.35 -14.25
C TYR A 47 2.20 -22.78 -14.42
N LEU A 48 1.33 -23.74 -14.69
CA LEU A 48 1.65 -25.16 -14.78
C LEU A 48 1.06 -25.76 -16.05
N SER A 49 1.73 -26.77 -16.62
CA SER A 49 1.17 -27.51 -17.74
C SER A 49 -0.05 -28.33 -17.27
N PRO A 50 -0.99 -28.70 -18.17
CA PRO A 50 -2.11 -29.57 -17.81
C PRO A 50 -1.70 -30.90 -17.14
N ALA A 51 -0.51 -31.42 -17.44
CA ALA A 51 0.02 -32.64 -16.83
C ALA A 51 0.54 -32.40 -15.40
N ASP A 52 1.01 -31.19 -15.11
CA ASP A 52 1.56 -30.80 -13.81
C ASP A 52 0.52 -30.17 -12.89
N LEU A 53 -0.69 -29.90 -13.40
CA LEU A 53 -1.81 -29.36 -12.62
C LEU A 53 -2.37 -30.46 -11.72
N PRO A 54 -2.34 -30.27 -10.38
CA PRO A 54 -3.04 -31.16 -9.47
C PRO A 54 -4.52 -31.24 -9.85
N GLY A 55 -5.07 -32.45 -9.98
CA GLY A 55 -6.49 -32.69 -10.26
C GLY A 55 -7.45 -32.30 -9.12
N GLU A 56 -7.02 -31.43 -8.22
CA GLU A 56 -7.71 -31.06 -7.00
C GLU A 56 -8.76 -29.95 -7.24
N PRO A 57 -9.96 -30.04 -6.62
CA PRO A 57 -10.97 -28.98 -6.69
C PRO A 57 -10.48 -27.60 -6.24
N LEU A 58 -9.40 -27.55 -5.45
CA LEU A 58 -8.80 -26.31 -4.95
C LEU A 58 -8.29 -25.38 -6.07
N LEU A 59 -7.89 -25.93 -7.22
CA LEU A 59 -7.40 -25.15 -8.38
C LEU A 59 -8.44 -24.98 -9.48
N ALA A 60 -9.61 -25.61 -9.33
CA ALA A 60 -10.69 -25.46 -10.28
C ALA A 60 -11.20 -24.02 -10.28
N THR A 61 -11.33 -23.42 -11.46
CA THR A 61 -11.97 -22.11 -11.58
C THR A 61 -13.44 -22.27 -11.17
N PRO A 62 -13.92 -21.54 -10.15
CA PRO A 62 -15.33 -21.61 -9.77
C PRO A 62 -16.20 -21.08 -10.93
N PRO A 63 -17.43 -21.59 -11.09
CA PRO A 63 -18.32 -21.21 -12.20
C PRO A 63 -18.66 -19.71 -12.23
N ASN A 64 -18.57 -19.02 -11.09
CA ASN A 64 -18.69 -17.57 -10.98
C ASN A 64 -17.49 -17.00 -10.18
N PRO A 65 -16.34 -16.74 -10.83
CA PRO A 65 -15.16 -16.25 -10.13
C PRO A 65 -15.40 -14.84 -9.59
N ARG A 66 -15.43 -14.72 -8.27
CA ARG A 66 -15.52 -13.42 -7.58
C ARG A 66 -14.18 -12.74 -7.70
N HIS A 67 -14.04 -11.81 -8.64
CA HIS A 67 -12.84 -10.99 -8.78
C HIS A 67 -13.00 -9.68 -8.00
N GLN A 68 -12.31 -9.59 -6.86
CA GLN A 68 -12.25 -8.38 -6.04
C GLN A 68 -10.81 -7.95 -5.80
N ILE A 69 -10.57 -6.64 -5.91
CA ILE A 69 -9.31 -6.01 -5.54
C ILE A 69 -9.57 -5.07 -4.36
N ARG A 70 -8.81 -5.26 -3.28
CA ARG A 70 -8.80 -4.40 -2.10
C ARG A 70 -7.45 -3.70 -2.00
N ARG A 71 -7.47 -2.43 -1.63
CA ARG A 71 -6.25 -1.62 -1.52
C ARG A 71 -6.41 -0.64 -0.37
N PHE A 72 -5.31 -0.32 0.29
CA PHE A 72 -5.30 0.79 1.24
C PHE A 72 -3.98 1.54 1.13
N SER A 73 -4.04 2.83 0.78
CA SER A 73 -2.82 3.60 0.53
C SER A 73 -2.22 4.19 1.80
N SER A 74 -0.91 4.44 1.79
CA SER A 74 -0.26 5.17 2.89
C SER A 74 -0.84 6.57 3.05
N ALA A 75 -1.14 7.26 1.94
CA ALA A 75 -1.80 8.56 1.95
C ALA A 75 -3.19 8.49 2.58
N GLU A 76 -3.99 7.47 2.23
CA GLU A 76 -5.31 7.22 2.81
C GLU A 76 -5.22 6.99 4.32
N TYR A 77 -4.22 6.26 4.79
CA TYR A 77 -3.96 6.05 6.22
C TYR A 77 -3.73 7.36 6.96
N TYR A 78 -2.78 8.18 6.49
CA TYR A 78 -2.44 9.43 7.18
C TYR A 78 -3.61 10.42 7.20
N VAL A 79 -4.41 10.46 6.14
CA VAL A 79 -5.63 11.27 6.09
C VAL A 79 -6.68 10.76 7.08
N LYS A 80 -7.02 9.47 7.02
CA LYS A 80 -8.06 8.89 7.89
C LYS A 80 -7.68 8.90 9.37
N ALA A 81 -6.39 8.77 9.69
CA ALA A 81 -5.90 8.84 11.06
C ALA A 81 -5.80 10.28 11.59
N GLY A 82 -6.05 11.29 10.74
CA GLY A 82 -6.09 12.70 11.14
C GLY A 82 -4.72 13.39 11.20
N TYR A 83 -3.63 12.72 10.80
CA TYR A 83 -2.27 13.26 10.90
C TYR A 83 -2.09 14.56 10.13
N ARG A 84 -2.71 14.71 8.95
CA ARG A 84 -2.60 15.97 8.18
C ARG A 84 -3.14 17.17 8.98
N LYS A 85 -4.29 16.98 9.64
CA LYS A 85 -4.93 18.02 10.46
C LYS A 85 -4.09 18.34 11.70
N THR A 86 -3.63 17.32 12.42
CA THR A 86 -2.82 17.56 13.63
C THR A 86 -1.46 18.14 13.32
N VAL A 87 -0.81 17.75 12.22
CA VAL A 87 0.45 18.36 11.77
C VAL A 87 0.27 19.85 11.44
N ALA A 88 -0.82 20.21 10.74
CA ALA A 88 -1.14 21.61 10.48
C ALA A 88 -1.36 22.39 11.78
N ASN A 89 -2.10 21.83 12.74
CA ASN A 89 -2.32 22.45 14.05
C ASN A 89 -1.02 22.59 14.84
N ILE A 90 -0.17 21.56 14.87
CA ILE A 90 1.14 21.62 15.54
C ILE A 90 1.98 22.73 14.93
N LYS A 91 1.99 22.88 13.60
CA LYS A 91 2.72 23.97 12.93
C LYS A 91 2.21 25.34 13.36
N ALA A 92 0.90 25.55 13.38
CA ALA A 92 0.30 26.80 13.84
C ALA A 92 0.62 27.08 15.32
N TRP A 93 0.54 26.07 16.18
CA TRP A 93 0.86 26.23 17.60
C TRP A 93 2.33 26.51 17.84
N LYS A 94 3.24 25.90 17.07
CA LYS A 94 4.67 26.22 17.12
C LYS A 94 4.93 27.69 16.82
N GLN A 95 4.28 28.24 15.80
CA GLN A 95 4.38 29.66 15.46
C GLN A 95 3.82 30.54 16.58
N GLN A 96 2.63 30.21 17.10
CA GLN A 96 1.99 30.99 18.17
C GLN A 96 2.80 31.01 19.48
N HIS A 97 3.48 29.91 19.82
CA HIS A 97 4.26 29.79 21.06
C HIS A 97 5.73 30.21 20.90
N GLY A 98 6.12 30.71 19.72
CA GLY A 98 7.50 31.12 19.42
C GLY A 98 8.49 29.95 19.34
N ILE A 99 7.99 28.71 19.18
CA ILE A 99 8.81 27.50 19.15
C ILE A 99 9.55 27.37 17.82
N THR A 100 8.95 27.86 16.72
CA THR A 100 9.59 27.82 15.40
C THR A 100 10.88 28.64 15.37
N GLU A 101 10.91 29.78 16.05
CA GLU A 101 12.05 30.67 16.16
C GLU A 101 13.15 30.03 17.01
N ILE A 102 12.78 29.43 18.14
CA ILE A 102 13.70 28.66 19.00
C ILE A 102 14.31 27.48 18.23
N GLU A 103 13.51 26.74 17.48
CA GLU A 103 14.01 25.62 16.69
C GLU A 103 14.93 26.07 15.55
N SER A 104 14.63 27.21 14.93
CA SER A 104 15.44 27.80 13.87
C SER A 104 16.75 28.40 14.38
N SER A 105 16.82 28.79 15.65
CA SER A 105 18.05 29.33 16.25
C SER A 105 19.08 28.26 16.59
N PHE A 106 18.70 26.97 16.57
CA PHE A 106 19.65 25.89 16.80
C PHE A 106 20.57 25.67 15.61
N GLY A 107 21.88 25.61 15.88
CA GLY A 107 22.85 25.14 14.90
C GLY A 107 22.62 23.67 14.51
N SER A 108 23.29 23.20 13.45
CA SER A 108 23.20 21.80 13.05
C SER A 108 23.89 20.88 14.09
N PRO A 109 23.20 19.84 14.60
CA PRO A 109 23.84 18.86 15.49
C PRO A 109 24.76 17.89 14.73
N LYS A 110 24.76 17.90 13.40
CA LYS A 110 25.57 17.00 12.57
C LYS A 110 26.92 17.63 12.28
N THR A 111 27.83 17.55 13.24
CA THR A 111 29.18 18.10 13.14
C THR A 111 30.16 17.26 13.97
N THR A 112 31.41 17.21 13.52
CA THR A 112 32.53 16.59 14.26
C THR A 112 33.25 17.58 15.17
N VAL A 113 32.92 18.88 15.06
CA VAL A 113 33.56 19.95 15.83
C VAL A 113 32.94 20.03 17.21
N ARG A 114 33.74 19.75 18.25
CA ARG A 114 33.29 19.71 19.66
C ARG A 114 32.60 21.00 20.11
N GLN A 115 33.14 22.17 19.74
CA GLN A 115 32.57 23.46 20.12
C GLN A 115 31.14 23.65 19.61
N ASN A 116 30.86 23.21 18.37
CA ASN A 116 29.52 23.30 17.77
C ASN A 116 28.53 22.36 18.46
N ILE A 117 28.97 21.16 18.88
CA ILE A 117 28.15 20.24 19.68
C ILE A 117 27.85 20.87 21.05
N THR A 118 28.86 21.42 21.73
CA THR A 118 28.68 22.09 23.02
C THR A 118 27.71 23.27 22.90
N ALA A 119 27.89 24.13 21.89
CA ALA A 119 27.00 25.27 21.65
C ALA A 119 25.56 24.81 21.37
N TYR A 120 25.36 23.75 20.57
CA TYR A 120 24.06 23.17 20.29
C TYR A 120 23.37 22.66 21.57
N ILE A 121 24.10 21.91 22.40
CA ILE A 121 23.58 21.36 23.66
C ILE A 121 23.23 22.50 24.62
N THR A 122 24.14 23.46 24.81
CA THR A 122 23.93 24.62 25.69
C THR A 122 22.69 25.42 25.27
N GLU A 123 22.53 25.74 23.98
CA GLU A 123 21.36 26.48 23.51
C GLU A 123 20.08 25.67 23.65
N LYS A 124 20.10 24.35 23.42
CA LYS A 124 18.94 23.49 23.69
C LYS A 124 18.56 23.44 25.16
N LEU A 125 19.53 23.33 26.04
CA LEU A 125 19.32 23.31 27.49
C LEU A 125 18.77 24.66 27.97
N ARG A 126 19.21 25.78 27.37
CA ARG A 126 18.69 27.12 27.66
C ARG A 126 17.18 27.25 27.43
N HIS A 127 16.63 26.55 26.45
CA HIS A 127 15.19 26.55 26.15
C HIS A 127 14.46 25.30 26.64
N LEU A 128 15.10 24.46 27.46
CA LEU A 128 14.59 23.15 27.82
C LEU A 128 13.17 23.22 28.41
N ASP A 129 12.94 24.12 29.37
CA ASP A 129 11.63 24.24 30.03
C ASP A 129 10.52 24.60 29.06
N ARG A 130 10.78 25.54 28.14
CA ARG A 130 9.80 25.93 27.10
C ARG A 130 9.52 24.79 26.14
N LEU A 131 10.55 24.05 25.73
CA LEU A 131 10.40 22.89 24.86
C LEU A 131 9.65 21.75 25.56
N LEU A 132 9.94 21.49 26.84
CA LEU A 132 9.26 20.48 27.63
C LEU A 132 7.81 20.83 27.88
N LEU A 133 7.50 22.09 28.16
CA LEU A 133 6.12 22.56 28.31
C LEU A 133 5.34 22.34 27.01
N PHE A 134 5.88 22.81 25.88
CA PHE A 134 5.22 22.69 24.58
C PHE A 134 5.03 21.23 24.13
N TYR A 135 6.10 20.44 24.17
CA TYR A 135 6.08 19.06 23.69
C TYR A 135 5.47 18.07 24.70
N GLY A 136 5.50 18.40 25.98
CA GLY A 136 5.01 17.55 27.06
C GLY A 136 3.55 17.80 27.39
N GLN A 137 3.10 19.07 27.37
CA GLN A 137 1.76 19.47 27.76
C GLN A 137 0.96 20.01 26.57
N ASP A 138 1.42 21.09 25.93
CA ASP A 138 0.60 21.83 24.96
C ASP A 138 0.09 20.92 23.84
N ILE A 139 0.98 20.17 23.18
CA ILE A 139 0.58 19.30 22.06
C ILE A 139 0.08 17.91 22.48
N GLN A 140 -0.03 17.62 23.79
CA GLN A 140 -0.37 16.28 24.28
C GLN A 140 -1.74 15.83 23.76
N GLN A 141 -2.72 16.74 23.74
CA GLN A 141 -4.04 16.46 23.19
C GLN A 141 -3.97 16.08 21.71
N LEU A 142 -3.15 16.76 20.90
CA LEU A 142 -2.97 16.44 19.48
C LEU A 142 -2.28 15.09 19.28
N ARG A 143 -1.32 14.72 20.15
CA ARG A 143 -0.70 13.38 20.15
C ARG A 143 -1.70 12.29 20.51
N PHE A 144 -2.56 12.53 21.50
CA PHE A 144 -3.64 11.61 21.86
C PHE A 144 -4.63 11.42 20.70
N LEU A 145 -5.02 12.51 20.02
CA LEU A 145 -5.87 12.44 18.83
C LEU A 145 -5.22 11.63 17.70
N ASN A 146 -3.92 11.79 17.47
CA ASN A 146 -3.17 10.98 16.52
C ASN A 146 -3.13 9.50 16.88
N TYR A 147 -2.92 9.19 18.17
CA TYR A 147 -2.96 7.82 18.67
C TYR A 147 -4.33 7.20 18.44
N ARG A 148 -5.40 7.87 18.89
CA ARG A 148 -6.79 7.43 18.72
C ARG A 148 -7.13 7.23 17.24
N GLY A 149 -6.78 8.20 16.38
CA GLY A 149 -7.00 8.12 14.94
C GLY A 149 -6.29 6.91 14.31
N ALA A 150 -5.04 6.66 14.71
CA ALA A 150 -4.30 5.47 14.27
C ALA A 150 -4.98 4.16 14.71
N GLN A 151 -5.50 4.08 15.94
CA GLN A 151 -6.23 2.88 16.40
C GLN A 151 -7.50 2.63 15.58
N LEU A 152 -8.27 3.69 15.28
CA LEU A 152 -9.47 3.58 14.45
C LEU A 152 -9.15 3.12 13.03
N VAL A 153 -8.08 3.65 12.43
CA VAL A 153 -7.66 3.21 11.09
C VAL A 153 -7.11 1.78 11.10
N ASN A 154 -6.36 1.39 12.13
CA ASN A 154 -5.91 0.01 12.28
C ASN A 154 -7.09 -0.96 12.30
N HIS A 155 -8.15 -0.64 13.03
CA HIS A 155 -9.37 -1.44 13.04
C HIS A 155 -10.03 -1.51 11.65
N ASP A 156 -10.12 -0.38 10.93
CA ASP A 156 -10.63 -0.34 9.56
C ASP A 156 -9.82 -1.23 8.60
N LEU A 157 -8.48 -1.29 8.74
CA LEU A 157 -7.62 -2.13 7.88
C LEU A 157 -8.00 -3.61 7.96
N VAL A 158 -8.38 -4.10 9.14
CA VAL A 158 -8.83 -5.49 9.35
C VAL A 158 -10.24 -5.66 8.84
N LYS A 159 -11.13 -4.73 9.17
CA LYS A 159 -12.56 -4.79 8.84
C LYS A 159 -12.81 -4.82 7.32
N ILE A 160 -11.90 -4.24 6.52
CA ILE A 160 -11.90 -4.39 5.05
C ILE A 160 -11.96 -5.86 4.61
N PHE A 161 -11.34 -6.77 5.36
CA PHE A 161 -11.34 -8.19 5.04
C PHE A 161 -12.52 -8.98 5.60
N VAL A 162 -13.10 -8.50 6.70
CA VAL A 162 -14.21 -9.16 7.39
C VAL A 162 -15.55 -8.82 6.74
N ASP A 163 -15.86 -7.53 6.54
CA ASP A 163 -17.16 -7.08 6.02
C ASP A 163 -17.04 -5.95 4.98
N GLY A 164 -15.83 -5.72 4.47
CA GLY A 164 -15.52 -4.62 3.54
C GLY A 164 -15.26 -3.28 4.24
N GLY A 165 -15.56 -3.17 5.53
CA GLY A 165 -15.40 -1.95 6.30
C GLY A 165 -16.13 -0.75 5.72
N ARG A 166 -15.77 0.45 6.20
CA ARG A 166 -16.37 1.70 5.70
C ARG A 166 -16.04 2.00 4.24
N LYS A 167 -15.00 1.36 3.69
CA LYS A 167 -14.49 1.63 2.34
C LYS A 167 -15.22 0.82 1.27
N TYR A 168 -15.47 -0.45 1.52
CA TYR A 168 -16.07 -1.36 0.54
C TYR A 168 -17.48 -1.82 0.92
N GLY A 169 -17.83 -1.90 2.20
CA GLY A 169 -19.14 -2.40 2.65
C GLY A 169 -20.34 -1.56 2.16
N SER A 170 -21.55 -2.01 2.47
CA SER A 170 -22.83 -1.45 1.97
C SER A 170 -23.05 0.05 2.23
N HIS A 171 -22.31 0.65 3.18
CA HIS A 171 -22.30 2.08 3.46
C HIS A 171 -21.29 2.90 2.63
N ALA A 172 -20.57 2.27 1.69
CA ALA A 172 -19.55 2.92 0.87
C ALA A 172 -20.11 4.03 -0.04
N SER A 173 -21.42 4.02 -0.36
CA SER A 173 -22.09 5.08 -1.16
C SER A 173 -22.00 6.47 -0.53
N ASN A 174 -21.75 6.57 0.78
CA ASN A 174 -21.55 7.83 1.49
C ASN A 174 -20.07 8.24 1.64
N TYR A 175 -19.11 7.40 1.23
CA TYR A 175 -17.69 7.69 1.35
C TYR A 175 -17.11 8.11 0.00
N ASN A 176 -16.64 9.35 -0.07
CA ASN A 176 -15.89 9.84 -1.22
C ASN A 176 -14.64 8.98 -1.37
N SER A 177 -14.47 8.30 -2.51
CA SER A 177 -13.24 7.57 -2.81
C SER A 177 -12.03 8.48 -2.60
N HIS A 178 -10.87 7.92 -2.26
CA HIS A 178 -9.65 8.70 -2.08
C HIS A 178 -9.37 9.62 -3.28
N ASP A 179 -9.65 9.16 -4.51
CA ASP A 179 -9.55 9.95 -5.74
C ASP A 179 -10.58 11.10 -5.78
N THR A 180 -11.78 10.86 -5.25
CA THR A 180 -12.82 11.90 -5.08
C THR A 180 -12.46 12.92 -3.99
N TYR A 181 -11.73 12.51 -2.95
CA TYR A 181 -11.21 13.40 -1.92
C TYR A 181 -10.04 14.23 -2.45
N MET A 182 -9.06 13.60 -3.12
CA MET A 182 -7.90 14.29 -3.70
C MET A 182 -8.30 15.26 -4.80
N SER A 183 -9.27 14.93 -5.64
CA SER A 183 -9.80 15.86 -6.65
C SER A 183 -10.51 17.10 -6.07
N ARG A 184 -10.97 17.02 -4.81
CA ARG A 184 -11.60 18.12 -4.06
C ARG A 184 -10.59 18.98 -3.31
N LEU A 185 -9.32 18.60 -3.28
CA LEU A 185 -8.27 19.45 -2.74
C LEU A 185 -7.68 20.33 -3.85
N ASN A 186 -7.29 21.54 -3.47
CA ASN A 186 -6.37 22.40 -4.20
C ASN A 186 -4.94 21.88 -4.01
N GLU A 187 -3.99 22.39 -4.80
CA GLU A 187 -2.57 22.00 -4.72
C GLU A 187 -1.95 22.31 -3.34
N ASP A 188 -2.44 23.35 -2.67
CA ASP A 188 -2.07 23.74 -1.31
C ASP A 188 -2.72 22.88 -0.21
N GLY A 189 -3.56 21.90 -0.58
CA GLY A 189 -4.26 21.01 0.35
C GLY A 189 -5.52 21.61 0.99
N SER A 190 -5.97 22.80 0.56
CA SER A 190 -7.27 23.35 0.94
C SER A 190 -8.42 22.72 0.14
N PHE A 191 -9.65 22.75 0.65
CA PHE A 191 -10.80 22.21 -0.09
C PHE A 191 -11.30 23.20 -1.15
N LYS A 192 -11.54 22.71 -2.37
CA LYS A 192 -12.23 23.45 -3.44
C LYS A 192 -13.61 23.86 -2.96
N SER A 193 -13.86 25.17 -2.88
CA SER A 193 -15.14 25.75 -2.49
C SER A 193 -16.25 25.24 -3.43
N ARG A 194 -17.22 24.51 -2.87
CA ARG A 194 -18.49 24.25 -3.57
C ARG A 194 -19.33 25.52 -3.46
N ARG A 195 -19.41 26.28 -4.55
CA ARG A 195 -20.52 27.22 -4.74
C ARG A 195 -21.80 26.38 -4.87
N ARG A 196 -22.47 26.10 -3.76
CA ARG A 196 -23.85 25.61 -3.79
C ARG A 196 -24.68 26.72 -4.43
N GLN A 197 -25.03 26.57 -5.70
CA GLN A 197 -26.07 27.37 -6.32
C GLN A 197 -27.38 26.96 -5.67
N HIS A 198 -27.67 27.51 -4.49
CA HIS A 198 -29.04 27.59 -4.02
C HIS A 198 -29.71 28.64 -4.89
N ALA A 199 -30.55 28.17 -5.82
CA ALA A 199 -31.39 29.03 -6.63
C ALA A 199 -32.42 29.68 -5.69
N HIS A 200 -32.18 30.93 -5.31
CA HIS A 200 -33.24 31.82 -4.85
C HIS A 200 -33.95 32.38 -6.09
N PRO A 201 -35.30 32.40 -6.14
CA PRO A 201 -36.01 33.02 -7.23
C PRO A 201 -36.09 34.53 -6.97
N SER A 202 -35.51 35.33 -7.86
CA SER A 202 -35.71 36.78 -7.94
C SER A 202 -35.58 37.25 -9.39
N PRO A 203 -36.23 38.38 -9.75
CA PRO A 203 -37.08 38.43 -10.93
C PRO A 203 -36.41 38.92 -12.23
N LEU A 204 -37.13 38.61 -13.30
CA LEU A 204 -36.93 38.89 -14.72
C LEU A 204 -36.28 40.25 -15.02
N GLN A 205 -35.17 40.23 -15.78
CA GLN A 205 -34.78 41.34 -16.68
C GLN A 205 -34.15 40.80 -18.00
N PRO A 206 -34.22 41.57 -19.10
CA PRO A 206 -34.39 41.01 -20.44
C PRO A 206 -33.11 40.59 -21.16
N ARG A 207 -33.33 39.70 -22.11
CA ARG A 207 -32.38 39.06 -23.03
C ARG A 207 -31.70 40.05 -23.96
N GLN A 208 -30.38 40.02 -24.00
CA GLN A 208 -29.56 40.13 -25.21
C GLN A 208 -28.17 39.55 -24.89
N CYS A 209 -27.56 38.83 -25.83
CA CYS A 209 -26.33 38.01 -25.68
C CYS A 209 -26.48 36.61 -25.03
N GLN A 210 -27.24 35.69 -25.64
CA GLN A 210 -27.14 34.25 -25.32
C GLN A 210 -26.92 33.30 -26.52
N ASN A 211 -26.94 33.77 -27.77
CA ASN A 211 -27.04 32.84 -28.89
C ASN A 211 -25.72 32.23 -29.41
N GLN A 212 -24.55 32.81 -29.15
CA GLN A 212 -23.28 32.22 -29.64
C GLN A 212 -22.67 31.17 -28.68
N ASN A 213 -22.93 31.28 -27.36
CA ASN A 213 -22.39 30.33 -26.37
C ASN A 213 -23.23 29.05 -26.21
N GLN A 214 -24.48 29.02 -26.69
CA GLN A 214 -25.33 27.83 -26.61
C GLN A 214 -25.03 26.82 -27.74
N GLN A 215 -24.68 27.28 -28.95
CA GLN A 215 -24.29 26.37 -30.03
C GLN A 215 -22.91 25.73 -29.77
N LYS A 216 -21.93 26.48 -29.26
CA LYS A 216 -20.62 25.93 -28.86
C LYS A 216 -20.72 24.91 -27.71
N LYS A 217 -21.64 25.13 -26.76
CA LYS A 217 -21.94 24.17 -25.68
C LYS A 217 -22.71 22.94 -26.16
N LYS A 218 -23.61 23.07 -27.14
CA LYS A 218 -24.30 21.92 -27.74
C LYS A 218 -23.35 21.04 -28.54
N LEU A 219 -22.49 21.62 -29.38
CA LEU A 219 -21.50 20.86 -30.18
C LEU A 219 -20.47 20.15 -29.29
N THR A 220 -19.96 20.82 -28.25
CA THR A 220 -19.05 20.21 -27.27
C THR A 220 -19.75 19.17 -26.40
N SER A 221 -21.04 19.34 -26.06
CA SER A 221 -21.79 18.31 -25.34
C SER A 221 -22.09 17.08 -26.19
N PHE A 222 -22.29 17.24 -27.50
CA PHE A 222 -22.55 16.13 -28.42
C PHE A 222 -21.28 15.30 -28.63
N LEU A 223 -20.13 15.95 -28.87
CA LEU A 223 -18.83 15.30 -29.00
C LEU A 223 -18.31 14.66 -27.69
N PHE A 224 -18.75 15.14 -26.51
CA PHE A 224 -18.39 14.53 -25.20
C PHE A 224 -19.42 13.52 -24.68
N SER A 225 -20.55 13.34 -25.34
CA SER A 225 -21.59 12.40 -24.87
C SER A 225 -21.28 10.95 -25.21
N GLU A 226 -20.60 10.69 -26.33
CA GLU A 226 -20.27 9.33 -26.78
C GLU A 226 -19.15 8.67 -25.95
N THR A 227 -18.31 9.42 -25.24
CA THR A 227 -17.20 8.87 -24.43
C THR A 227 -17.55 8.57 -22.98
N ARG A 228 -18.79 8.84 -22.52
CA ARG A 228 -19.18 8.59 -21.12
C ARG A 228 -19.65 7.17 -20.82
N ASN A 229 -19.91 6.34 -21.83
CA ASN A 229 -20.33 4.95 -21.64
C ASN A 229 -19.16 3.97 -21.38
N GLY A 230 -17.91 4.48 -21.32
CA GLY A 230 -16.71 3.66 -21.05
C GLY A 230 -16.00 3.96 -19.73
N LYS A 231 -16.59 4.73 -18.80
CA LYS A 231 -15.94 4.99 -17.51
C LYS A 231 -15.84 3.67 -16.73
N TRP A 232 -14.61 3.17 -16.58
CA TRP A 232 -14.33 2.03 -15.71
C TRP A 232 -14.92 2.29 -14.33
N ARG A 233 -15.72 1.34 -13.84
CA ARG A 233 -16.29 1.34 -12.49
C ARG A 233 -15.82 0.08 -11.79
N PRO A 234 -15.35 0.18 -10.53
CA PRO A 234 -15.06 -1.01 -9.75
C PRO A 234 -16.35 -1.81 -9.58
N LEU A 235 -16.22 -3.14 -9.58
CA LEU A 235 -17.33 -4.02 -9.28
C LEU A 235 -17.87 -3.73 -7.87
N PRO A 236 -19.19 -3.89 -7.64
CA PRO A 236 -19.76 -3.78 -6.31
C PRO A 236 -19.05 -4.71 -5.34
N PHE A 237 -18.88 -4.22 -4.11
CA PHE A 237 -18.37 -5.06 -3.02
C PHE A 237 -19.27 -6.27 -2.82
N GLN A 238 -18.61 -7.38 -2.56
CA GLN A 238 -19.21 -8.68 -2.52
C GLN A 238 -18.75 -9.34 -1.21
N PRO A 239 -19.60 -9.35 -0.15
CA PRO A 239 -19.22 -9.94 1.13
C PRO A 239 -19.05 -11.45 1.01
N SER A 240 -18.10 -11.99 1.78
CA SER A 240 -17.94 -13.42 1.97
C SER A 240 -18.40 -13.80 3.38
N THR A 241 -19.05 -14.95 3.52
CA THR A 241 -19.36 -15.55 4.82
C THR A 241 -18.25 -16.49 5.30
N GLN A 242 -17.27 -16.76 4.46
CA GLN A 242 -16.13 -17.61 4.76
C GLN A 242 -15.09 -16.87 5.61
N ILE A 243 -14.29 -17.63 6.34
CA ILE A 243 -13.17 -17.12 7.13
C ILE A 243 -12.12 -16.54 6.16
N PRO A 244 -11.73 -15.26 6.28
CA PRO A 244 -10.69 -14.71 5.42
C PRO A 244 -9.33 -15.31 5.77
N LEU A 245 -8.64 -15.84 4.77
CA LEU A 245 -7.24 -16.28 4.84
C LEU A 245 -6.36 -15.26 4.12
N LEU A 246 -5.60 -14.49 4.88
CA LEU A 246 -4.73 -13.43 4.38
C LEU A 246 -3.32 -13.97 4.13
N CYS A 247 -2.99 -14.22 2.87
CA CYS A 247 -1.69 -14.69 2.44
C CYS A 247 -0.82 -13.48 2.05
N ILE A 248 0.07 -13.07 2.94
CA ILE A 248 0.84 -11.83 2.76
C ILE A 248 2.23 -12.15 2.25
N GLY A 249 2.63 -11.49 1.17
CA GLY A 249 4.00 -11.47 0.68
C GLY A 249 5.02 -11.26 1.80
N ASP A 250 5.99 -12.16 1.89
CA ASP A 250 6.97 -12.14 2.97
C ASP A 250 8.10 -11.11 2.77
N GLY A 251 8.21 -10.50 1.59
CA GLY A 251 9.06 -9.36 1.32
C GLY A 251 10.55 -9.66 1.42
N ARG A 252 10.97 -10.93 1.23
CA ARG A 252 12.38 -11.35 1.38
C ARG A 252 13.35 -10.65 0.43
N PHE A 253 12.86 -10.01 -0.65
CA PHE A 253 13.70 -9.21 -1.55
C PHE A 253 14.09 -7.86 -0.92
N GLY A 254 15.36 -7.74 -0.53
CA GLY A 254 16.14 -6.52 -0.67
C GLY A 254 15.67 -5.25 0.05
N ARG A 255 14.73 -5.30 1.00
CA ARG A 255 14.51 -4.16 1.92
C ARG A 255 15.78 -3.99 2.73
N ARG A 256 16.69 -3.12 2.27
CA ARG A 256 17.86 -2.68 3.05
C ARG A 256 17.34 -2.31 4.42
N ARG A 257 17.70 -3.13 5.41
CA ARG A 257 17.29 -2.98 6.81
C ARG A 257 17.99 -1.74 7.33
N PHE A 258 17.45 -0.55 7.08
CA PHE A 258 17.92 0.65 7.76
C PHE A 258 17.61 0.45 9.26
N ASN A 259 18.64 0.13 10.04
CA ASN A 259 18.57 -0.14 11.49
C ASN A 259 17.65 -1.28 11.96
N LYS A 260 17.77 -2.49 11.37
CA LYS A 260 17.18 -3.75 11.89
C LYS A 260 15.66 -3.73 12.18
N LYS A 261 14.92 -2.70 11.74
CA LYS A 261 13.45 -2.61 11.82
C LYS A 261 12.93 -2.34 10.41
N PRO A 262 11.96 -3.11 9.91
CA PRO A 262 11.35 -2.74 8.65
C PRO A 262 10.40 -1.55 8.92
N LEU A 263 10.84 -0.35 8.58
CA LEU A 263 10.05 0.90 8.66
C LEU A 263 8.88 0.81 7.66
N GLY A 264 7.64 0.96 8.12
CA GLY A 264 6.50 1.11 7.20
C GLY A 264 5.14 0.71 7.76
N LEU A 265 4.09 1.18 7.08
CA LEU A 265 2.70 0.87 7.38
C LEU A 265 2.34 -0.60 7.08
N ALA A 266 3.02 -1.26 6.15
CA ALA A 266 2.83 -2.69 5.87
C ALA A 266 3.14 -3.60 7.09
N ASN A 267 4.21 -3.33 7.85
CA ASN A 267 4.49 -4.09 9.08
C ASN A 267 3.50 -3.78 10.19
N ARG A 268 3.03 -2.53 10.25
CA ARG A 268 1.94 -2.17 11.15
C ARG A 268 0.69 -2.98 10.80
N PHE A 269 0.33 -3.09 9.52
CA PHE A 269 -0.76 -3.94 9.05
C PHE A 269 -0.56 -5.40 9.47
N LYS A 270 0.61 -6.01 9.22
CA LYS A 270 0.92 -7.38 9.68
C LYS A 270 0.71 -7.55 11.20
N LYS A 271 1.19 -6.61 12.01
CA LYS A 271 1.00 -6.64 13.48
C LYS A 271 -0.46 -6.50 13.89
N VAL A 272 -1.18 -5.58 13.27
CA VAL A 272 -2.59 -5.32 13.54
C VAL A 272 -3.44 -6.53 13.20
N VAL A 273 -3.21 -7.16 12.04
CA VAL A 273 -3.90 -8.40 11.65
C VAL A 273 -3.61 -9.51 12.65
N ARG A 274 -2.34 -9.75 13.04
CA ARG A 274 -1.99 -10.76 14.04
C ARG A 274 -2.68 -10.56 15.39
N LEU A 275 -2.80 -9.31 15.85
CA LEU A 275 -3.58 -9.00 17.04
C LEU A 275 -5.07 -9.28 16.85
N ALA A 276 -5.60 -8.95 15.66
CA ALA A 276 -6.99 -9.15 15.32
C ALA A 276 -7.39 -10.63 15.16
N GLN A 277 -6.46 -11.54 14.85
CA GLN A 277 -6.73 -13.00 14.84
C GLN A 277 -7.25 -13.51 16.19
N ARG A 278 -6.99 -12.79 17.30
CA ARG A 278 -7.52 -13.12 18.62
C ARG A 278 -8.98 -12.69 18.84
N GLN A 279 -9.49 -11.82 17.97
CA GLN A 279 -10.79 -11.14 18.14
C GLN A 279 -11.76 -11.42 16.97
N PHE A 280 -11.22 -11.73 15.79
CA PHE A 280 -11.98 -11.97 14.57
C PHE A 280 -11.60 -13.33 13.99
N PRO A 281 -12.54 -14.03 13.32
CA PRO A 281 -12.24 -15.24 12.56
C PRO A 281 -11.50 -14.86 11.29
N ILE A 282 -10.21 -14.55 11.43
CA ILE A 282 -9.30 -14.23 10.33
C ILE A 282 -8.00 -15.00 10.54
N LEU A 283 -7.47 -15.57 9.46
CA LEU A 283 -6.16 -16.20 9.46
C LEU A 283 -5.18 -15.36 8.66
N MET A 284 -3.92 -15.36 9.08
CA MET A 284 -2.82 -14.72 8.37
C MET A 284 -1.65 -15.67 8.29
N VAL A 285 -1.12 -15.82 7.08
CA VAL A 285 0.04 -16.64 6.76
C VAL A 285 0.97 -15.82 5.87
N ASP A 286 2.28 -15.98 6.08
CA ASP A 286 3.27 -15.39 5.18
C ASP A 286 3.42 -16.30 3.95
N ALA A 287 3.46 -15.70 2.76
CA ALA A 287 3.62 -16.38 1.48
C ALA A 287 4.99 -16.08 0.88
N ASP A 288 5.68 -17.12 0.39
CA ASP A 288 6.92 -16.98 -0.36
C ASP A 288 6.61 -16.39 -1.74
N GLU A 289 6.97 -15.12 -1.93
CA GLU A 289 6.53 -14.31 -3.07
C GLU A 289 7.62 -14.06 -4.11
N ALA A 290 8.66 -14.89 -4.15
CA ALA A 290 9.76 -14.70 -5.10
C ALA A 290 9.25 -14.49 -6.53
N PHE A 291 9.70 -13.41 -7.18
CA PHE A 291 9.29 -12.98 -8.52
C PHE A 291 7.79 -12.68 -8.73
N SER A 292 7.00 -12.50 -7.67
CA SER A 292 5.57 -12.14 -7.76
C SER A 292 5.30 -10.90 -8.63
N SER A 293 6.20 -9.92 -8.66
CA SER A 293 6.09 -8.72 -9.52
C SER A 293 6.70 -8.87 -10.92
N LYS A 294 7.29 -10.03 -11.25
CA LYS A 294 7.97 -10.28 -12.53
C LYS A 294 7.26 -11.30 -13.41
N VAL A 295 6.50 -12.20 -12.80
CA VAL A 295 5.66 -13.19 -13.50
C VAL A 295 4.32 -12.56 -13.86
N CYS A 296 3.87 -12.73 -15.09
CA CYS A 296 2.55 -12.28 -15.52
C CYS A 296 1.46 -13.22 -15.00
N SER A 297 0.52 -12.72 -14.20
CA SER A 297 -0.57 -13.52 -13.63
C SER A 297 -1.64 -13.96 -14.65
N LYS A 298 -1.54 -13.52 -15.91
CA LYS A 298 -2.42 -13.99 -17.01
C LYS A 298 -1.84 -15.18 -17.76
N CYS A 299 -0.55 -15.18 -18.04
CA CYS A 299 0.10 -16.19 -18.90
C CYS A 299 1.20 -16.99 -18.20
N GLY A 300 1.48 -16.69 -16.93
CA GLY A 300 2.46 -17.36 -16.07
C GLY A 300 3.92 -17.25 -16.52
N LYS A 301 4.25 -16.39 -17.49
CA LYS A 301 5.64 -16.19 -17.94
C LYS A 301 6.31 -15.03 -17.19
N LYS A 302 7.61 -15.17 -16.89
CA LYS A 302 8.47 -14.14 -16.25
C LYS A 302 8.95 -13.11 -17.27
N THR A 303 8.01 -12.35 -17.85
CA THR A 303 8.27 -11.43 -18.98
C THR A 303 7.67 -10.03 -18.75
N LEU A 304 7.51 -9.62 -17.48
CA LEU A 304 7.01 -8.28 -17.15
C LEU A 304 8.13 -7.23 -17.13
N ALA A 305 8.03 -6.29 -18.06
CA ALA A 305 8.85 -5.08 -18.12
C ALA A 305 8.08 -3.86 -17.60
N ASN A 306 8.78 -2.87 -17.05
CA ASN A 306 8.15 -1.59 -16.70
C ASN A 306 7.80 -0.85 -17.99
N VAL A 307 6.61 -0.25 -18.03
CA VAL A 307 6.26 0.66 -19.14
C VAL A 307 7.16 1.89 -19.06
N THR A 308 7.69 2.32 -20.20
CA THR A 308 8.43 3.58 -20.32
C THR A 308 7.52 4.69 -20.83
N VAL A 309 7.80 5.90 -20.38
CA VAL A 309 7.18 7.15 -20.85
C VAL A 309 8.26 8.07 -21.40
N ASP A 310 7.85 9.14 -22.09
CA ASP A 310 8.75 10.15 -22.66
C ASP A 310 9.84 9.57 -23.58
N GLY A 311 9.42 8.75 -24.54
CA GLY A 311 10.33 8.16 -25.53
C GLY A 311 11.33 7.13 -24.98
N GLY A 312 11.22 6.74 -23.71
CA GLY A 312 12.12 5.76 -23.09
C GLY A 312 12.91 6.29 -21.88
N GLU A 313 12.89 7.60 -21.64
CA GLU A 313 13.72 8.24 -20.61
C GLU A 313 13.26 7.91 -19.18
N SER A 314 11.96 7.73 -18.99
CA SER A 314 11.38 7.50 -17.66
C SER A 314 10.65 6.17 -17.56
N LYS A 315 10.89 5.42 -16.48
CA LYS A 315 10.20 4.15 -16.20
C LYS A 315 9.01 4.38 -15.27
N LEU A 316 7.82 3.98 -15.70
CA LEU A 316 6.62 3.98 -14.88
C LEU A 316 6.61 2.75 -13.97
N HIS A 317 7.22 2.83 -12.80
CA HIS A 317 7.39 1.70 -11.88
C HIS A 317 6.08 1.06 -11.37
N ALA A 318 4.94 1.76 -11.44
CA ALA A 318 3.65 1.23 -11.02
C ALA A 318 2.97 0.37 -12.10
N VAL A 319 3.43 0.43 -13.35
CA VAL A 319 2.78 -0.20 -14.50
C VAL A 319 3.77 -1.08 -15.24
N GLN A 320 3.37 -2.32 -15.49
CA GLN A 320 4.17 -3.29 -16.21
C GLN A 320 3.41 -3.82 -17.43
N CYS A 321 4.14 -4.12 -18.50
CA CYS A 321 3.61 -4.80 -19.67
C CYS A 321 4.25 -6.18 -19.78
N CYS A 322 3.44 -7.20 -20.06
CA CYS A 322 3.95 -8.54 -20.37
C CYS A 322 4.36 -8.61 -21.84
N GLU A 323 5.61 -8.95 -22.11
CA GLU A 323 6.12 -9.05 -23.48
C GLU A 323 5.52 -10.24 -24.24
N THR A 324 4.99 -11.25 -23.54
CA THR A 324 4.40 -12.44 -24.17
C THR A 324 2.94 -12.25 -24.57
N CYS A 325 2.11 -11.71 -23.68
CA CYS A 325 0.65 -11.61 -23.90
C CYS A 325 0.14 -10.17 -23.96
N SER A 326 1.06 -9.21 -24.04
CA SER A 326 0.83 -7.76 -24.15
C SER A 326 -0.10 -7.18 -23.09
N THR A 327 -0.32 -7.91 -21.99
CA THR A 327 -1.23 -7.49 -20.93
C THR A 327 -0.54 -6.46 -20.07
N VAL A 328 -1.19 -5.32 -19.90
CA VAL A 328 -0.74 -4.24 -19.03
C VAL A 328 -1.31 -4.43 -17.64
N TRP A 329 -0.44 -4.37 -16.65
CA TRP A 329 -0.74 -4.60 -15.25
C TRP A 329 -0.38 -3.39 -14.41
N GLN A 330 -1.22 -3.08 -13.43
CA GLN A 330 -0.71 -2.42 -12.23
C GLN A 330 0.14 -3.46 -11.47
N ARG A 331 1.39 -3.10 -11.15
CA ARG A 331 2.41 -4.00 -10.61
C ARG A 331 1.92 -4.79 -9.40
N ASP A 332 1.35 -4.10 -8.42
CA ASP A 332 0.95 -4.68 -7.13
C ASP A 332 -0.32 -5.55 -7.26
N CYS A 333 -1.23 -5.21 -8.17
CA CYS A 333 -2.37 -6.04 -8.55
C CYS A 333 -1.91 -7.36 -9.18
N ASN A 334 -0.89 -7.31 -10.05
CA ASN A 334 -0.32 -8.54 -10.60
C ASN A 334 0.40 -9.36 -9.51
N ALA A 335 1.19 -8.71 -8.66
CA ALA A 335 1.87 -9.38 -7.56
C ALA A 335 0.90 -10.05 -6.58
N SER A 336 -0.15 -9.35 -6.16
CA SER A 336 -1.20 -9.91 -5.28
C SER A 336 -1.93 -11.11 -5.90
N ARG A 337 -2.20 -11.10 -7.21
CA ARG A 337 -2.76 -12.26 -7.93
C ARG A 337 -1.79 -13.44 -7.97
N ASN A 338 -0.50 -13.20 -8.15
CA ASN A 338 0.52 -14.24 -8.07
C ASN A 338 0.64 -14.82 -6.66
N ILE A 339 0.62 -13.98 -5.61
CA ILE A 339 0.62 -14.43 -4.21
C ILE A 339 -0.61 -15.28 -3.91
N HIS A 340 -1.78 -14.91 -4.44
CA HIS A 340 -2.99 -15.73 -4.34
C HIS A 340 -2.77 -17.12 -4.95
N ALA A 341 -2.27 -17.22 -6.19
CA ALA A 341 -2.00 -18.51 -6.82
C ALA A 341 -0.95 -19.34 -6.03
N LEU A 342 0.15 -18.70 -5.62
CA LEU A 342 1.18 -19.33 -4.79
C LEU A 342 0.64 -19.90 -3.48
N SER A 343 -0.38 -19.26 -2.90
CA SER A 343 -1.01 -19.75 -1.69
C SER A 343 -1.72 -21.09 -1.91
N HIS A 344 -2.47 -21.21 -3.01
CA HIS A 344 -3.12 -22.46 -3.37
C HIS A 344 -2.11 -23.56 -3.72
N PHE A 345 -1.04 -23.22 -4.45
CA PHE A 345 0.01 -24.19 -4.75
C PHE A 345 0.74 -24.66 -3.48
N ALA A 346 1.03 -23.76 -2.55
CA ALA A 346 1.68 -24.10 -1.29
C ALA A 346 0.84 -25.05 -0.44
N ALA A 347 -0.48 -24.89 -0.39
CA ALA A 347 -1.38 -25.84 0.29
C ALA A 347 -1.38 -27.24 -0.35
N LEU A 348 -1.02 -27.32 -1.64
CA LEU A 348 -0.85 -28.59 -2.38
C LEU A 348 0.59 -29.12 -2.32
N GLY A 349 1.50 -28.44 -1.63
CA GLY A 349 2.93 -28.80 -1.61
C GLY A 349 3.64 -28.56 -2.95
N VAL A 350 3.06 -27.78 -3.86
CA VAL A 350 3.60 -27.47 -5.19
C VAL A 350 4.21 -26.07 -5.19
N LYS A 351 5.34 -25.89 -5.88
CA LYS A 351 5.91 -24.57 -6.19
C LYS A 351 6.24 -24.48 -7.68
N PRO A 352 5.52 -23.66 -8.46
CA PRO A 352 5.83 -23.51 -9.88
C PRO A 352 7.24 -22.95 -10.10
N LEU A 353 7.98 -23.55 -11.05
CA LEU A 353 9.38 -23.21 -11.33
C LEU A 353 9.60 -21.73 -11.63
N VAL A 354 8.61 -21.07 -12.26
CA VAL A 354 8.70 -19.64 -12.61
C VAL A 354 8.84 -18.71 -11.39
N PHE A 355 8.46 -19.18 -10.21
CA PHE A 355 8.61 -18.47 -8.93
C PHE A 355 9.81 -18.94 -8.11
N THR A 356 10.67 -19.80 -8.66
CA THR A 356 11.87 -20.29 -7.98
C THR A 356 13.09 -19.52 -8.49
N PRO A 357 13.89 -18.88 -7.61
CA PRO A 357 15.19 -18.32 -7.98
C PRO A 357 16.07 -19.39 -8.60
N GLN A 358 16.53 -19.16 -9.83
CA GLN A 358 17.62 -19.94 -10.41
C GLN A 358 18.93 -19.29 -9.96
N ASP A 359 19.95 -20.09 -9.63
CA ASP A 359 21.21 -19.61 -9.03
C ASP A 359 21.95 -18.54 -9.86
N GLN A 360 21.57 -18.33 -11.12
CA GLN A 360 22.13 -17.30 -12.00
C GLN A 360 21.61 -15.87 -11.74
N ASP A 361 20.49 -15.70 -11.03
CA ASP A 361 19.89 -14.38 -10.75
C ASP A 361 20.52 -13.64 -9.55
N GLN A 362 21.54 -14.21 -8.88
CA GLN A 362 22.27 -13.58 -7.76
C GLN A 362 23.57 -12.88 -8.16
N ALA A 363 24.05 -13.03 -9.40
CA ALA A 363 25.24 -12.33 -9.87
C ALA A 363 24.85 -11.01 -10.54
N ASP A 364 24.73 -9.95 -9.74
CA ASP A 364 24.82 -8.59 -10.25
C ASP A 364 26.33 -8.29 -10.43
N PRO A 365 26.88 -8.20 -11.66
CA PRO A 365 28.33 -8.12 -11.88
C PRO A 365 28.88 -6.70 -11.65
N SER A 366 28.22 -5.90 -10.81
CA SER A 366 28.56 -4.49 -10.55
C SER A 366 28.91 -4.23 -9.09
N THR A 367 29.62 -5.14 -8.42
CA THR A 367 30.37 -4.81 -7.19
C THR A 367 31.48 -5.84 -6.91
N THR A 368 32.47 -5.91 -7.79
CA THR A 368 33.81 -6.40 -7.41
C THR A 368 34.66 -5.20 -7.05
N SER A 369 34.69 -4.86 -5.76
CA SER A 369 35.80 -4.10 -5.20
C SER A 369 37.06 -4.95 -5.31
N PRO A 370 38.22 -4.39 -5.71
CA PRO A 370 39.48 -5.13 -5.69
C PRO A 370 39.82 -5.53 -4.25
N PRO A 371 40.50 -6.67 -4.03
CA PRO A 371 40.86 -7.12 -2.69
C PRO A 371 41.82 -6.11 -2.03
N ASP A 372 41.45 -5.65 -0.84
CA ASP A 372 42.28 -4.80 0.01
C ASP A 372 43.62 -5.50 0.28
N ALA A 373 44.70 -4.76 0.06
CA ALA A 373 46.05 -5.14 0.46
C ALA A 373 46.11 -5.40 1.97
N GLN A 374 46.66 -6.54 2.36
CA GLN A 374 46.92 -6.86 3.77
C GLN A 374 47.88 -5.83 4.39
N PRO A 375 47.63 -5.36 5.62
CA PRO A 375 48.59 -4.52 6.33
C PRO A 375 49.79 -5.36 6.81
N ASN A 376 50.98 -4.85 6.48
CA ASN A 376 52.27 -5.34 6.97
C ASN A 376 52.25 -5.51 8.50
N GLN A 377 52.59 -6.71 8.97
CA GLN A 377 52.99 -6.92 10.36
C GLN A 377 54.44 -6.44 10.53
N PRO A 378 54.78 -5.74 11.63
CA PRO A 378 56.15 -5.45 11.97
C PRO A 378 56.82 -6.68 12.58
N THR A 379 57.97 -7.08 12.03
CA THR A 379 58.84 -8.11 12.58
C THR A 379 59.50 -7.61 13.86
N PRO A 380 59.49 -8.37 14.98
CA PRO A 380 60.36 -8.10 16.10
C PRO A 380 61.71 -8.84 15.96
N THR A 381 62.78 -8.06 16.17
CA THR A 381 64.21 -8.40 16.37
C THR A 381 64.96 -9.12 15.26
#